data_AF-A0A9D5T2M6-F1
#
_entry.id   AF-A0A9D5T2M6-F1
#
_cell.length_a   1.000
_cell.length_b   1.000
_cell.length_c   1.000
_cell.angle_alpha   90.00
_cell.angle_beta   90.00
_cell.angle_gamma   90.00
#
_symmetry.space_group_name_H-M   'P 1'
#
loop_
_entity.id
_entity.type
_entity.pdbx_description
1 polymer ?
#
loop_
_entity_poly.entity_id
_entity_poly.type
_entity_poly.pdbx_seq_one_letter_code
_entity_poly.pdbx_strand_id
1 'polypeptide(L)'
;MKNKFISVAVAFAIVVTMFAAMSVSVSAADMSYTITGKNETPETIEIEIGVKDNKGYTGLGFDLSYDDTVLTPVSVKVVGAADEAKMTYIDTPKGDSYGVSVYGSNEVKSDGSVCVITFQKKSTVKDGTTAQFTVTSNDDDCFSKDGSEVKVSSSNATVSLFSSEPTTARPDTTNAPTTARPSSTQNQSSSGSSNNGSSNNGSSNSGSSNNGSSNGVIPTTQANDETTTVEESTTEESTTRVRVTRPQDEDETEYESYSYEEDADEEDDDTNKEDDSKKTQRIIAIAVIAVCIIAVIILLLTRKK
;
A
#
# COMPACT_ATOMS: atom_id res chain seq x y z
N MET A 1 -23.95 -41.22 -28.56
CA MET A 1 -23.88 -39.94 -27.81
C MET A 1 -23.57 -40.13 -26.31
N LYS A 2 -24.19 -41.08 -25.58
CA LYS A 2 -24.01 -41.29 -24.13
C LYS A 2 -22.53 -41.30 -23.64
N ASN A 3 -21.61 -41.90 -24.39
CA ASN A 3 -20.20 -42.03 -23.99
C ASN A 3 -19.45 -40.68 -23.88
N LYS A 4 -19.88 -39.62 -24.59
CA LYS A 4 -19.24 -38.30 -24.51
C LYS A 4 -19.56 -37.59 -23.17
N PHE A 5 -20.78 -37.73 -22.67
CA PHE A 5 -21.20 -37.16 -21.38
C PHE A 5 -20.42 -37.74 -20.19
N ILE A 6 -20.18 -39.07 -20.21
CA ILE A 6 -19.40 -39.75 -19.16
C ILE A 6 -17.96 -39.21 -19.12
N SER A 7 -17.34 -38.96 -20.27
CA SER A 7 -15.98 -38.43 -20.35
C SER A 7 -15.86 -37.01 -19.77
N VAL A 8 -16.86 -36.16 -20.01
CA VAL A 8 -16.89 -34.78 -19.48
C VAL A 8 -17.11 -34.79 -17.97
N ALA A 9 -18.03 -35.63 -17.47
CA ALA A 9 -18.29 -35.76 -16.04
C ALA A 9 -17.05 -36.26 -15.25
N VAL A 10 -16.29 -37.20 -15.81
CA VAL A 10 -15.05 -37.70 -15.19
C VAL A 10 -13.95 -36.63 -15.20
N ALA A 11 -13.78 -35.89 -16.30
CA ALA A 11 -12.80 -34.79 -16.37
C ALA A 11 -13.13 -33.69 -15.35
N PHE A 12 -14.40 -33.30 -15.22
CA PHE A 12 -14.84 -32.31 -14.25
C PHE A 12 -14.61 -32.78 -12.81
N ALA A 13 -14.91 -34.04 -12.50
CA ALA A 13 -14.66 -34.62 -11.17
C ALA A 13 -13.17 -34.61 -10.79
N ILE A 14 -12.26 -34.86 -11.74
CA ILE A 14 -10.80 -34.83 -11.52
C ILE A 14 -10.31 -33.40 -11.25
N VAL A 15 -10.82 -32.40 -11.98
CA VAL A 15 -10.47 -30.99 -11.75
C VAL A 15 -10.96 -30.52 -10.36
N VAL A 16 -12.18 -30.90 -9.97
CA VAL A 16 -12.74 -30.55 -8.65
C VAL A 16 -11.96 -31.22 -7.51
N THR A 17 -11.52 -32.48 -7.64
CA THR A 17 -10.71 -33.13 -6.60
C THR A 17 -9.27 -32.61 -6.54
N MET A 18 -8.68 -32.19 -7.66
CA MET A 18 -7.38 -31.50 -7.65
C MET A 18 -7.45 -30.16 -6.91
N PHE A 19 -8.54 -29.39 -7.09
CA PHE A 19 -8.74 -28.14 -6.36
C PHE A 19 -8.97 -28.36 -4.85
N ALA A 20 -9.67 -29.45 -4.48
CA ALA A 20 -9.92 -29.80 -3.08
C ALA A 20 -8.70 -30.40 -2.34
N ALA A 21 -7.68 -30.87 -3.07
CA ALA A 21 -6.46 -31.45 -2.50
C ALA A 21 -5.36 -30.40 -2.22
N MET A 22 -5.58 -29.13 -2.56
CA MET A 22 -4.73 -28.02 -2.12
C MET A 22 -4.96 -27.73 -0.62
N SER A 23 -4.37 -28.57 0.23
CA SER A 23 -4.20 -28.26 1.65
C SER A 23 -3.26 -27.07 1.79
N VAL A 24 -3.82 -25.86 1.86
CA VAL A 24 -3.10 -24.69 2.38
C VAL A 24 -2.73 -24.99 3.84
N SER A 25 -1.46 -25.34 4.05
CA SER A 25 -0.85 -25.32 5.38
C SER A 25 -0.77 -23.87 5.84
N VAL A 26 -1.85 -23.41 6.49
CA VAL A 26 -1.82 -22.20 7.30
C VAL A 26 -0.88 -22.50 8.48
N SER A 27 0.38 -22.08 8.37
CA SER A 27 1.12 -21.67 9.57
C SER A 27 0.31 -20.54 10.22
N ALA A 28 0.09 -20.62 11.52
CA ALA A 28 -0.53 -19.52 12.24
C ALA A 28 0.38 -18.30 12.11
N ALA A 29 -0.04 -17.30 11.35
CA ALA A 29 0.67 -16.05 11.23
C ALA A 29 0.53 -15.25 12.53
N ASP A 30 1.59 -14.55 12.93
CA ASP A 30 1.61 -13.70 14.12
C ASP A 30 0.76 -12.45 13.93
N MET A 31 0.58 -12.03 12.67
CA MET A 31 -0.06 -10.80 12.24
C MET A 31 -0.81 -11.01 10.91
N SER A 32 -1.72 -10.10 10.55
CA SER A 32 -2.33 -10.08 9.21
C SER A 32 -2.37 -8.67 8.63
N TYR A 33 -2.19 -8.56 7.32
CA TYR A 33 -2.42 -7.29 6.62
C TYR A 33 -3.93 -7.00 6.46
N THR A 34 -4.25 -5.71 6.38
CA THR A 34 -5.56 -5.20 5.98
C THR A 34 -5.41 -4.19 4.87
N ILE A 35 -6.31 -4.23 3.88
CA ILE A 35 -6.39 -3.25 2.81
C ILE A 35 -7.71 -2.49 2.95
N THR A 36 -7.66 -1.15 2.94
CA THR A 36 -8.83 -0.28 2.82
C THR A 36 -8.63 0.66 1.64
N GLY A 37 -9.66 0.85 0.79
CA GLY A 37 -9.58 1.74 -0.36
C GLY A 37 -10.58 2.89 -0.30
N LYS A 38 -10.14 4.09 -0.66
CA LYS A 38 -10.94 5.33 -0.64
C LYS A 38 -10.70 6.12 -1.93
N ASN A 39 -11.77 6.45 -2.66
CA ASN A 39 -11.68 7.42 -3.76
C ASN A 39 -11.43 8.81 -3.15
N GLU A 40 -10.25 9.37 -3.37
CA GLU A 40 -9.86 10.68 -2.81
C GLU A 40 -10.31 11.83 -3.73
N THR A 41 -10.15 11.65 -5.03
CA THR A 41 -10.63 12.58 -6.06
C THR A 41 -11.30 11.81 -7.20
N PRO A 42 -11.89 12.48 -8.22
CA PRO A 42 -12.35 11.80 -9.43
C PRO A 42 -11.25 10.98 -10.09
N GLU A 43 -10.02 11.50 -10.04
CA GLU A 43 -8.85 11.00 -10.75
C GLU A 43 -7.97 10.07 -9.91
N THR A 44 -8.07 10.10 -8.58
CA THR A 44 -7.17 9.34 -7.68
C THR A 44 -7.91 8.46 -6.69
N ILE A 45 -7.24 7.40 -6.24
CA ILE A 45 -7.66 6.50 -5.18
C ILE A 45 -6.50 6.29 -4.21
N GLU A 46 -6.79 6.29 -2.92
CA GLU A 46 -5.87 5.94 -1.86
C GLU A 46 -6.15 4.51 -1.40
N ILE A 47 -5.09 3.71 -1.30
CA ILE A 47 -5.09 2.35 -0.78
C ILE A 47 -4.27 2.34 0.50
N GLU A 48 -4.96 2.22 1.63
CA GLU A 48 -4.36 2.13 2.95
C GLU A 48 -4.02 0.67 3.26
N ILE A 49 -2.75 0.40 3.53
CA ILE A 49 -2.25 -0.86 4.06
C ILE A 49 -2.07 -0.70 5.56
N GLY A 50 -2.71 -1.59 6.31
CA GLY A 50 -2.63 -1.67 7.77
C GLY A 50 -2.34 -3.09 8.25
N VAL A 51 -2.22 -3.26 9.56
CA VAL A 51 -1.99 -4.54 10.22
C VAL A 51 -2.95 -4.79 11.37
N LYS A 52 -3.20 -6.08 11.64
CA LYS A 52 -4.01 -6.59 12.74
C LYS A 52 -3.33 -7.72 13.49
N ASP A 53 -3.71 -7.86 14.76
CA ASP A 53 -3.16 -8.81 15.73
C ASP A 53 -1.65 -8.60 16.00
N ASN A 54 -1.14 -7.40 15.75
CA ASN A 54 0.28 -7.04 15.81
C ASN A 54 0.92 -7.38 17.17
N LYS A 55 2.05 -8.11 17.15
CA LYS A 55 2.85 -8.47 18.33
C LYS A 55 4.09 -7.58 18.54
N GLY A 56 4.48 -6.83 17.51
CA GLY A 56 5.72 -6.06 17.43
C GLY A 56 6.41 -6.28 16.09
N TYR A 57 6.71 -5.19 15.37
CA TYR A 57 7.59 -5.21 14.21
C TYR A 57 8.54 -4.01 14.20
N THR A 58 9.71 -4.19 13.57
CA THR A 58 10.67 -3.12 13.21
C THR A 58 10.94 -3.09 11.70
N GLY A 59 10.56 -4.14 10.97
CA GLY A 59 10.48 -4.18 9.51
C GLY A 59 9.21 -4.91 9.06
N LEU A 60 8.59 -4.42 7.98
CA LEU A 60 7.53 -5.09 7.23
C LEU A 60 7.77 -4.87 5.73
N GLY A 61 7.88 -5.94 4.95
CA GLY A 61 7.90 -5.88 3.49
C GLY A 61 6.68 -6.55 2.87
N PHE A 62 6.14 -5.95 1.81
CA PHE A 62 5.07 -6.55 1.03
C PHE A 62 5.12 -6.15 -0.44
N ASP A 63 4.58 -7.01 -1.30
CA ASP A 63 4.23 -6.68 -2.69
C ASP A 63 2.70 -6.48 -2.77
N LEU A 64 2.25 -5.31 -3.25
CA LEU A 64 0.85 -5.00 -3.53
C LEU A 64 0.55 -5.21 -5.02
N SER A 65 -0.14 -6.29 -5.37
CA SER A 65 -0.63 -6.54 -6.73
C SER A 65 -1.91 -5.76 -7.02
N TYR A 66 -2.02 -5.21 -8.23
CA TYR A 66 -3.14 -4.40 -8.71
C TYR A 66 -3.30 -4.52 -10.24
N ASP A 67 -4.43 -4.06 -10.79
CA ASP A 67 -4.65 -4.02 -12.23
C ASP A 67 -4.01 -2.75 -12.84
N ASP A 68 -2.83 -2.94 -13.46
CA ASP A 68 -2.08 -1.86 -14.11
C ASP A 68 -2.77 -1.32 -15.37
N THR A 69 -3.81 -1.98 -15.90
CA THR A 69 -4.56 -1.47 -17.06
C THR A 69 -5.56 -0.37 -16.69
N VAL A 70 -5.89 -0.25 -15.40
CA VAL A 70 -6.82 0.74 -14.84
C VAL A 70 -6.17 1.75 -13.88
N LEU A 71 -5.05 1.39 -13.24
CA LEU A 71 -4.38 2.23 -12.24
C LEU A 71 -2.89 2.44 -12.58
N THR A 72 -2.32 3.51 -12.04
CA THR A 72 -0.87 3.77 -12.02
C THR A 72 -0.50 4.31 -10.63
N PRO A 73 0.46 3.72 -9.92
CA PRO A 73 0.90 4.22 -8.61
C PRO A 73 1.62 5.57 -8.77
N VAL A 74 1.42 6.45 -7.80
CA VAL A 74 1.94 7.83 -7.81
C VAL A 74 2.90 8.07 -6.65
N SER A 75 2.55 7.60 -5.46
CA SER A 75 3.32 7.83 -4.24
C SER A 75 2.92 6.87 -3.14
N VAL A 76 3.84 6.58 -2.23
CA VAL A 76 3.54 5.96 -0.93
C VAL A 76 3.90 6.91 0.22
N LYS A 77 3.16 6.82 1.32
CA LYS A 77 3.41 7.57 2.55
C LYS A 77 3.20 6.66 3.75
N VAL A 78 4.19 6.59 4.65
CA VAL A 78 4.06 5.97 5.97
C VAL A 78 3.11 6.82 6.85
N VAL A 79 2.20 6.17 7.56
CA VAL A 79 1.15 6.83 8.38
C VAL A 79 0.93 6.08 9.69
N GLY A 80 0.07 6.62 10.56
CA GLY A 80 -0.34 5.96 11.80
C GLY A 80 0.83 5.67 12.73
N ALA A 81 0.79 4.51 13.38
CA ALA A 81 1.80 4.12 14.37
C ALA A 81 3.21 3.95 13.78
N ALA A 82 3.32 3.65 12.48
CA ALA A 82 4.60 3.57 11.78
C ALA A 82 5.24 4.98 11.60
N ASP A 83 4.44 6.01 11.31
CA ASP A 83 4.93 7.40 11.30
C ASP A 83 5.24 7.88 12.72
N GLU A 84 4.42 7.56 13.72
CA GLU A 84 4.72 7.88 15.13
C GLU A 84 6.07 7.27 15.58
N ALA A 85 6.34 6.02 15.17
CA ALA A 85 7.62 5.33 15.40
C ALA A 85 8.78 5.86 14.51
N LYS A 86 8.52 6.81 13.60
CA LYS A 86 9.48 7.39 12.65
C LYS A 86 10.15 6.34 11.75
N MET A 87 9.36 5.37 11.30
CA MET A 87 9.80 4.40 10.30
C MET A 87 10.00 5.09 8.95
N THR A 88 11.00 4.63 8.22
CA THR A 88 11.24 5.02 6.82
C THR A 88 10.71 3.92 5.90
N TYR A 89 10.77 4.13 4.59
CA TYR A 89 10.37 3.14 3.61
C TYR A 89 11.29 3.15 2.38
N ILE A 90 11.32 2.02 1.69
CA ILE A 90 11.76 1.91 0.30
C ILE A 90 10.58 1.35 -0.49
N ASP A 91 10.32 1.90 -1.67
CA ASP A 91 9.35 1.37 -2.62
C ASP A 91 10.01 0.93 -3.93
N THR A 92 9.37 -0.04 -4.61
CA THR A 92 9.88 -0.66 -5.84
C THR A 92 8.69 -0.97 -6.75
N PRO A 93 8.36 -0.06 -7.70
CA PRO A 93 7.31 -0.30 -8.68
C PRO A 93 7.72 -1.40 -9.67
N LYS A 94 6.85 -2.39 -9.90
CA LYS A 94 7.10 -3.59 -10.71
C LYS A 94 5.89 -3.92 -11.62
N GLY A 95 5.53 -3.04 -12.56
CA GLY A 95 4.41 -3.31 -13.47
C GLY A 95 3.08 -3.47 -12.73
N ASP A 96 2.51 -4.67 -12.70
CA ASP A 96 1.27 -5.05 -11.99
C ASP A 96 1.44 -5.24 -10.47
N SER A 97 2.65 -5.03 -9.94
CA SER A 97 2.94 -5.07 -8.51
C SER A 97 3.67 -3.81 -8.01
N TYR A 98 3.47 -3.47 -6.74
CA TYR A 98 4.15 -2.37 -6.05
C TYR A 98 4.75 -2.88 -4.74
N GLY A 99 6.07 -3.06 -4.72
CA GLY A 99 6.80 -3.47 -3.52
C GLY A 99 7.00 -2.30 -2.57
N VAL A 100 6.81 -2.52 -1.27
CA VAL A 100 7.09 -1.54 -0.21
C VAL A 100 7.68 -2.27 1.00
N SER A 101 8.82 -1.79 1.49
CA SER A 101 9.44 -2.25 2.73
C SER A 101 9.56 -1.08 3.70
N VAL A 102 8.86 -1.16 4.84
CA VAL A 102 8.77 -0.13 5.89
C VAL A 102 9.59 -0.58 7.10
N TYR A 103 10.58 0.20 7.53
CA TYR A 103 11.53 -0.22 8.56
C TYR A 103 12.00 0.93 9.46
N GLY A 104 12.47 0.61 10.69
CA GLY A 104 12.99 1.60 11.63
C GLY A 104 13.56 1.00 12.92
N SER A 105 14.22 1.82 13.73
CA SER A 105 14.82 1.41 15.02
C SER A 105 13.81 1.25 16.16
N ASN A 106 12.62 1.81 15.99
CA ASN A 106 11.53 1.79 16.95
C ASN A 106 10.53 0.70 16.58
N GLU A 107 10.04 -0.02 17.58
CA GLU A 107 9.15 -1.16 17.42
C GLU A 107 7.68 -0.72 17.49
N VAL A 108 6.86 -1.12 16.52
CA VAL A 108 5.42 -0.81 16.46
C VAL A 108 4.63 -2.02 16.96
N LYS A 109 3.85 -1.83 18.05
CA LYS A 109 3.03 -2.89 18.70
C LYS A 109 1.52 -2.72 18.58
N SER A 110 1.06 -1.62 18.00
CA SER A 110 -0.35 -1.35 17.79
C SER A 110 -0.81 -1.86 16.43
N ASP A 111 -2.05 -2.33 16.38
CA ASP A 111 -2.80 -2.50 15.14
C ASP A 111 -3.08 -1.13 14.48
N GLY A 112 -3.34 -1.14 13.17
CA GLY A 112 -3.75 0.05 12.41
C GLY A 112 -2.93 0.28 11.14
N SER A 113 -3.05 1.48 10.60
CA SER A 113 -2.43 1.93 9.35
C SER A 113 -0.90 1.88 9.42
N VAL A 114 -0.26 1.39 8.35
CA VAL A 114 1.19 1.39 8.15
C VAL A 114 1.57 2.39 7.07
N CYS A 115 0.92 2.32 5.90
CA CYS A 115 1.13 3.27 4.81
C CYS A 115 -0.11 3.47 3.95
N VAL A 116 -0.17 4.59 3.24
CA VAL A 116 -1.13 4.86 2.16
C VAL A 116 -0.37 4.92 0.84
N ILE A 117 -0.86 4.18 -0.16
CA ILE A 117 -0.38 4.21 -1.54
C ILE A 117 -1.44 4.92 -2.39
N THR A 118 -1.05 6.01 -3.02
CA THR A 118 -1.91 6.79 -3.92
C THR A 118 -1.76 6.28 -5.35
N PHE A 119 -2.86 5.97 -6.00
CA PHE A 119 -2.92 5.60 -7.41
C PHE A 119 -3.70 6.64 -8.21
N GLN A 120 -3.17 6.97 -9.39
CA GLN A 120 -3.86 7.64 -10.47
C GLN A 120 -4.75 6.63 -11.20
N LYS A 121 -6.02 6.97 -11.42
CA LYS A 121 -6.92 6.23 -12.32
C LYS A 121 -6.60 6.60 -13.75
N LYS A 122 -6.49 5.60 -14.62
CA LYS A 122 -6.31 5.81 -16.07
C LYS A 122 -7.60 6.34 -16.68
N SER A 123 -7.50 7.20 -17.70
CA SER A 123 -8.65 7.83 -18.37
C SER A 123 -9.59 6.86 -19.11
N THR A 124 -9.18 5.59 -19.23
CA THR A 124 -9.97 4.47 -19.76
C THR A 124 -10.94 3.86 -18.73
N VAL A 125 -10.76 4.16 -17.45
CA VAL A 125 -11.60 3.64 -16.35
C VAL A 125 -13.01 4.23 -16.43
N LYS A 126 -14.01 3.37 -16.28
CA LYS A 126 -15.42 3.76 -16.20
C LYS A 126 -15.87 3.82 -14.75
N ASP A 127 -16.85 4.66 -14.45
CA ASP A 127 -17.46 4.69 -13.11
C ASP A 127 -18.08 3.36 -12.74
N GLY A 128 -17.86 2.94 -11.49
CA GLY A 128 -18.25 1.62 -11.00
C GLY A 128 -17.34 0.48 -11.47
N THR A 129 -16.21 0.76 -12.14
CA THR A 129 -15.16 -0.25 -12.37
C THR A 129 -14.64 -0.73 -11.02
N THR A 130 -14.49 -2.04 -10.85
CA THR A 130 -14.01 -2.63 -9.61
C THR A 130 -12.56 -3.06 -9.78
N ALA A 131 -11.67 -2.48 -8.98
CA ALA A 131 -10.27 -2.90 -8.87
C ALA A 131 -10.12 -3.96 -7.77
N GLN A 132 -9.27 -4.95 -8.01
CA GLN A 132 -8.85 -5.92 -7.00
C GLN A 132 -7.42 -5.61 -6.56
N PHE A 133 -7.16 -5.82 -5.27
CA PHE A 133 -5.87 -5.61 -4.64
C PHE A 133 -5.52 -6.83 -3.81
N THR A 134 -4.27 -7.29 -3.93
CA THR A 134 -3.71 -8.38 -3.13
C THR A 134 -2.42 -7.89 -2.51
N VAL A 135 -2.32 -7.90 -1.18
CA VAL A 135 -1.07 -7.62 -0.46
C VAL A 135 -0.46 -8.95 -0.03
N THR A 136 0.76 -9.22 -0.47
CA THR A 136 1.51 -10.44 -0.18
C THR A 136 2.72 -10.10 0.68
N SER A 137 2.92 -10.84 1.76
CA SER A 137 4.09 -10.68 2.65
C SER A 137 5.38 -11.03 1.92
N ASN A 138 6.39 -10.18 2.06
CA ASN A 138 7.77 -10.51 1.75
C ASN A 138 8.40 -10.93 3.08
N ASP A 139 8.28 -12.21 3.44
CA ASP A 139 8.63 -12.72 4.77
C ASP A 139 10.08 -12.36 5.19
N ASP A 140 11.04 -12.34 4.25
CA ASP A 140 12.43 -11.95 4.49
C ASP A 140 12.61 -10.50 4.99
N ASP A 141 11.63 -9.61 4.71
CA ASP A 141 11.61 -8.20 5.12
C ASP A 141 10.72 -7.95 6.37
N CYS A 142 10.11 -9.00 6.93
CA CYS A 142 9.19 -8.92 8.07
C CYS A 142 9.87 -9.40 9.36
N PHE A 143 10.30 -8.46 10.22
CA PHE A 143 11.08 -8.78 11.42
C PHE A 143 10.76 -7.90 12.63
N SER A 144 10.91 -8.48 13.83
CA SER A 144 10.76 -7.83 15.12
C SER A 144 12.07 -7.23 15.64
N LYS A 145 11.99 -6.51 16.77
CA LYS A 145 13.09 -5.70 17.33
C LYS A 145 14.37 -6.48 17.66
N ASP A 146 14.23 -7.77 17.95
CA ASP A 146 15.28 -8.74 18.23
C ASP A 146 15.89 -9.37 16.97
N GLY A 147 15.36 -9.04 15.78
CA GLY A 147 15.75 -9.65 14.50
C GLY A 147 15.03 -10.96 14.18
N SER A 148 14.09 -11.41 15.02
CA SER A 148 13.28 -12.58 14.72
C SER A 148 12.32 -12.31 13.55
N GLU A 149 12.10 -13.32 12.71
CA GLU A 149 11.11 -13.27 11.63
C GLU A 149 9.68 -13.15 12.20
N VAL A 150 8.85 -12.32 11.58
CA VAL A 150 7.44 -12.11 11.93
C VAL A 150 6.56 -12.60 10.80
N LYS A 151 5.76 -13.66 11.02
CA LYS A 151 4.92 -14.21 9.95
C LYS A 151 3.67 -13.37 9.75
N VAL A 152 3.49 -12.80 8.57
CA VAL A 152 2.35 -11.93 8.23
C VAL A 152 1.44 -12.57 7.19
N SER A 153 0.15 -12.71 7.51
CA SER A 153 -0.84 -13.18 6.55
C SER A 153 -1.13 -12.15 5.46
N SER A 154 -1.11 -12.63 4.21
CA SER A 154 -1.54 -11.89 3.02
C SER A 154 -3.03 -11.54 3.08
N SER A 155 -3.43 -10.48 2.37
CA SER A 155 -4.81 -9.96 2.40
C SER A 155 -5.30 -9.60 1.00
N ASN A 156 -6.62 -9.62 0.80
CA ASN A 156 -7.26 -9.29 -0.47
C ASN A 156 -8.39 -8.28 -0.24
N ALA A 157 -8.50 -7.30 -1.13
CA ALA A 157 -9.61 -6.35 -1.13
C ALA A 157 -10.11 -6.06 -2.53
N THR A 158 -11.32 -5.54 -2.58
CA THR A 158 -12.04 -5.21 -3.81
C THR A 158 -12.64 -3.84 -3.62
N VAL A 159 -12.25 -2.88 -4.46
CA VAL A 159 -12.61 -1.46 -4.30
C VAL A 159 -13.24 -0.95 -5.58
N SER A 160 -14.42 -0.34 -5.46
CA SER A 160 -15.07 0.31 -6.60
C SER A 160 -14.48 1.69 -6.85
N LEU A 161 -14.05 1.91 -8.09
CA LEU A 161 -13.54 3.16 -8.61
C LEU A 161 -14.72 4.04 -9.07
N PHE A 162 -14.76 5.26 -8.55
CA PHE A 162 -15.75 6.26 -8.94
C PHE A 162 -15.05 7.57 -9.26
N SER A 163 -15.42 8.19 -10.37
CA SER A 163 -15.34 9.63 -10.56
C SER A 163 -16.32 10.27 -9.57
N SER A 164 -15.80 10.91 -8.53
CA SER A 164 -16.62 11.67 -7.60
C SER A 164 -17.06 12.97 -8.28
N GLU A 165 -18.09 12.92 -9.13
CA GLU A 165 -18.68 14.14 -9.71
C GLU A 165 -18.91 15.18 -8.60
N PRO A 166 -18.60 16.46 -8.84
CA PRO A 166 -18.78 17.49 -7.83
C PRO A 166 -20.25 17.51 -7.44
N THR A 167 -20.52 17.45 -6.13
CA THR A 167 -21.83 17.74 -5.58
C THR A 167 -22.22 19.15 -6.00
N THR A 168 -22.91 19.25 -7.14
CA THR A 168 -23.41 20.50 -7.67
C THR A 168 -24.52 20.90 -6.74
N ALA A 169 -24.16 21.70 -5.73
CA ALA A 169 -25.11 22.34 -4.85
C ALA A 169 -26.09 23.11 -5.73
N ARG A 170 -27.29 22.54 -5.87
CA ARG A 170 -28.38 23.12 -6.64
C ARG A 170 -28.53 24.57 -6.18
N PRO A 171 -28.42 25.57 -7.07
CA PRO A 171 -28.61 26.95 -6.66
C PRO A 171 -30.04 27.08 -6.13
N ASP A 172 -30.16 27.38 -4.84
CA ASP A 172 -31.45 27.72 -4.23
C ASP A 172 -31.92 29.02 -4.86
N THR A 173 -32.83 28.89 -5.83
CA THR A 173 -33.60 30.00 -6.39
C THR A 173 -34.59 30.50 -5.34
N THR A 174 -34.07 31.13 -4.29
CA THR A 174 -34.86 31.84 -3.29
C THR A 174 -35.49 33.05 -3.97
N ASN A 175 -36.82 33.08 -3.96
CA ASN A 175 -37.61 34.10 -4.62
C ASN A 175 -37.28 35.53 -4.13
N ALA A 176 -37.29 36.48 -5.06
CA ALA A 176 -37.04 37.89 -4.76
C ALA A 176 -38.10 38.47 -3.80
N PRO A 177 -37.70 39.37 -2.87
CA PRO A 177 -38.64 40.04 -1.98
C PRO A 177 -39.33 41.22 -2.69
N THR A 178 -40.63 41.10 -2.95
CA THR A 178 -41.46 42.23 -3.38
C THR A 178 -41.71 43.18 -2.20
N THR A 179 -41.33 44.45 -2.39
CA THR A 179 -41.53 45.53 -1.42
C THR A 179 -42.97 46.04 -1.42
N ALA A 180 -43.63 46.18 -0.25
CA ALA A 180 -44.35 47.42 0.13
C ALA A 180 -45.10 47.39 1.51
N ARG A 181 -44.62 48.25 2.42
CA ARG A 181 -45.35 49.13 3.37
C ARG A 181 -46.14 48.56 4.59
N PRO A 182 -46.37 49.41 5.63
CA PRO A 182 -46.56 48.97 7.01
C PRO A 182 -47.87 49.42 7.69
N SER A 183 -48.15 48.85 8.87
CA SER A 183 -48.89 49.37 10.05
C SER A 183 -49.21 48.17 10.96
N SER A 184 -49.30 48.21 12.30
CA SER A 184 -48.95 49.19 13.34
C SER A 184 -49.21 48.56 14.72
N THR A 185 -48.71 49.15 15.81
CA THR A 185 -49.35 49.15 17.16
C THR A 185 -49.03 48.01 18.17
N GLN A 186 -48.42 48.42 19.31
CA GLN A 186 -48.51 47.84 20.68
C GLN A 186 -47.92 46.43 20.97
N ASN A 187 -47.53 46.07 22.21
CA ASN A 187 -47.15 46.78 23.46
C ASN A 187 -46.61 45.71 24.45
N GLN A 188 -45.98 46.14 25.55
CA GLN A 188 -45.62 45.34 26.75
C GLN A 188 -44.54 44.26 26.52
N SER A 189 -43.70 43.84 27.48
CA SER A 189 -43.23 44.29 28.80
C SER A 189 -42.39 43.11 29.35
N SER A 190 -41.74 43.26 30.51
CA SER A 190 -40.97 42.23 31.25
C SER A 190 -39.64 41.82 30.57
N SER A 191 -38.46 42.21 31.03
CA SER A 191 -37.78 42.12 32.35
C SER A 191 -36.96 40.84 32.52
N GLY A 192 -35.63 41.01 32.58
CA GLY A 192 -34.66 39.94 32.86
C GLY A 192 -33.27 40.54 33.01
N SER A 193 -32.90 40.89 34.26
CA SER A 193 -31.66 41.61 34.55
C SER A 193 -30.39 40.80 34.29
N SER A 194 -29.36 41.53 33.88
CA SER A 194 -27.96 41.13 33.90
C SER A 194 -27.44 40.86 35.32
N ASN A 195 -26.51 39.91 35.41
CA ASN A 195 -25.38 39.88 36.34
C ASN A 195 -24.37 38.84 35.79
N ASN A 196 -23.05 38.89 35.99
CA ASN A 196 -22.05 39.90 36.34
C ASN A 196 -20.81 39.06 36.76
N GLY A 197 -19.61 39.45 36.35
CA GLY A 197 -18.35 38.89 36.86
C GLY A 197 -17.81 37.67 36.10
N SER A 198 -16.50 37.46 36.04
CA SER A 198 -15.43 38.44 36.33
C SER A 198 -14.11 38.02 35.68
N SER A 199 -13.31 38.99 35.28
CA SER A 199 -11.96 38.81 34.76
C SER A 199 -10.94 38.51 35.87
N ASN A 200 -10.00 37.59 35.62
CA ASN A 200 -8.57 37.64 35.98
C ASN A 200 -7.90 36.30 35.64
N ASN A 201 -6.58 36.14 35.58
CA ASN A 201 -5.44 36.97 35.15
C ASN A 201 -4.21 36.06 35.40
N GLY A 202 -3.25 35.96 34.47
CA GLY A 202 -2.15 34.99 34.62
C GLY A 202 -1.18 35.00 33.45
N SER A 203 -0.33 36.03 33.38
CA SER A 203 0.72 36.16 32.37
C SER A 203 2.08 35.60 32.81
N SER A 204 2.80 35.00 31.86
CA SER A 204 4.27 35.03 31.70
C SER A 204 4.57 34.23 30.42
N ASN A 205 5.11 34.74 29.31
CA ASN A 205 6.07 35.82 28.99
C ASN A 205 7.55 35.47 29.23
N SER A 206 8.21 34.97 28.18
CA SER A 206 9.61 35.23 27.74
C SER A 206 9.97 34.19 26.66
N GLY A 207 10.64 34.48 25.55
CA GLY A 207 10.94 35.78 24.93
C GLY A 207 11.55 35.59 23.52
N SER A 208 11.40 36.62 22.66
CA SER A 208 12.39 37.17 21.70
C SER A 208 13.48 36.21 21.16
N SER A 209 13.71 35.97 19.86
CA SER A 209 13.59 36.83 18.65
C SER A 209 13.83 35.94 17.38
N ASN A 210 14.01 36.37 16.11
CA ASN A 210 14.26 37.71 15.55
C ASN A 210 13.87 37.87 14.05
N ASN A 211 13.48 39.10 13.69
CA ASN A 211 13.74 39.91 12.48
C ASN A 211 14.18 39.28 11.12
N GLY A 212 13.53 39.71 10.03
CA GLY A 212 13.91 39.34 8.64
C GLY A 212 12.95 39.84 7.55
N SER A 213 12.76 41.16 7.41
CA SER A 213 11.87 41.75 6.39
C SER A 213 12.61 42.11 5.10
N SER A 214 12.04 41.77 3.93
CA SER A 214 12.36 42.42 2.66
C SER A 214 11.22 42.32 1.64
N ASN A 215 10.77 43.48 1.13
CA ASN A 215 9.82 43.59 0.01
C ASN A 215 10.41 43.04 -1.30
N GLY A 216 9.54 42.49 -2.17
CA GLY A 216 9.93 41.96 -3.48
C GLY A 216 8.76 41.84 -4.46
N VAL A 217 8.26 43.00 -4.91
CA VAL A 217 7.76 43.32 -6.26
C VAL A 217 7.24 42.17 -7.16
N ILE A 218 5.97 42.26 -7.55
CA ILE A 218 5.32 41.46 -8.60
C ILE A 218 5.76 41.97 -10.00
N PRO A 219 6.20 41.09 -10.92
CA PRO A 219 6.18 41.36 -12.35
C PRO A 219 5.04 40.61 -13.04
N THR A 220 4.13 41.37 -13.66
CA THR A 220 3.11 40.83 -14.57
C THR A 220 3.67 40.78 -16.00
N THR A 221 3.61 39.63 -16.67
CA THR A 221 3.90 39.50 -18.11
C THR A 221 3.08 38.32 -18.62
N GLN A 222 1.88 38.57 -19.13
CA GLN A 222 1.57 38.89 -20.54
C GLN A 222 1.79 37.69 -21.45
N ALA A 223 0.69 37.17 -22.01
CA ALA A 223 0.67 36.05 -22.92
C ALA A 223 1.15 36.46 -24.33
N ASN A 224 1.87 35.55 -24.99
CA ASN A 224 2.02 35.53 -26.44
C ASN A 224 1.59 34.15 -26.95
N ASP A 225 0.63 34.13 -27.88
CA ASP A 225 0.46 33.02 -28.82
C ASP A 225 1.67 33.01 -29.77
N GLU A 226 2.30 31.85 -29.96
CA GLU A 226 3.15 31.66 -31.13
C GLU A 226 3.04 30.22 -31.67
N THR A 227 2.27 30.09 -32.74
CA THR A 227 2.12 28.83 -33.49
C THR A 227 3.41 28.54 -34.24
N THR A 228 4.09 27.44 -33.95
CA THR A 228 5.26 26.99 -34.74
C THR A 228 4.94 25.69 -35.47
N THR A 229 5.26 25.67 -36.76
CA THR A 229 4.98 24.59 -37.70
C THR A 229 6.04 23.48 -37.60
N VAL A 230 5.66 22.26 -38.01
CA VAL A 230 6.54 21.08 -38.08
C VAL A 230 7.71 21.33 -39.04
N GLU A 231 8.94 21.02 -38.60
CA GLU A 231 9.99 20.52 -39.49
C GLU A 231 10.55 19.19 -38.96
N GLU A 232 10.64 18.23 -39.86
CA GLU A 232 11.18 16.89 -39.67
C GLU A 232 12.68 16.94 -39.96
N SER A 233 13.53 16.52 -39.01
CA SER A 233 14.98 16.53 -39.18
C SER A 233 15.61 15.28 -38.55
N THR A 234 16.39 14.57 -39.35
CA THR A 234 17.07 13.32 -39.02
C THR A 234 18.36 13.58 -38.26
N THR A 235 18.44 13.11 -37.01
CA THR A 235 19.65 13.20 -36.20
C THR A 235 20.65 12.10 -36.54
N GLU A 236 21.78 12.46 -37.16
CA GLU A 236 22.96 11.59 -37.26
C GLU A 236 23.75 11.55 -35.93
N GLU A 237 24.37 10.41 -35.62
CA GLU A 237 25.18 10.24 -34.41
C GLU A 237 26.48 11.06 -34.47
N SER A 238 26.62 12.04 -33.57
CA SER A 238 27.88 12.77 -33.37
C SER A 238 28.51 12.41 -32.03
N THR A 239 29.36 11.38 -32.01
CA THR A 239 30.09 10.96 -30.81
C THR A 239 31.21 11.94 -30.44
N THR A 240 30.88 12.96 -29.64
CA THR A 240 31.89 13.88 -29.09
C THR A 240 32.65 13.22 -27.93
N ARG A 241 33.87 12.76 -28.18
CA ARG A 241 34.76 12.24 -27.13
C ARG A 241 35.33 13.37 -26.27
N VAL A 242 34.72 13.61 -25.11
CA VAL A 242 35.26 14.52 -24.09
C VAL A 242 36.46 13.85 -23.40
N ARG A 243 37.66 14.42 -23.58
CA ARG A 243 38.89 13.96 -22.96
C ARG A 243 39.08 14.65 -21.60
N VAL A 244 38.57 14.04 -20.53
CA VAL A 244 38.78 14.52 -19.16
C VAL A 244 40.23 14.27 -18.76
N THR A 245 40.96 15.34 -18.43
CA THR A 245 42.32 15.24 -17.87
C THR A 245 42.20 15.31 -16.35
N ARG A 246 42.54 14.21 -15.66
CA ARG A 246 42.47 14.11 -14.20
C ARG A 246 43.70 14.80 -13.58
N PRO A 247 43.55 15.71 -12.60
CA PRO A 247 44.68 16.14 -11.77
C PRO A 247 45.21 14.96 -10.96
N GLN A 248 46.54 14.79 -10.95
CA GLN A 248 47.21 14.09 -9.86
C GLN A 248 47.36 15.08 -8.72
N ASP A 249 46.65 14.84 -7.62
CA ASP A 249 47.06 15.30 -6.30
C ASP A 249 47.44 14.05 -5.52
N GLU A 250 48.67 14.05 -5.01
CA GLU A 250 49.29 12.96 -4.26
C GLU A 250 49.09 13.25 -2.77
N ASP A 251 48.25 12.46 -2.10
CA ASP A 251 48.23 12.33 -0.64
C ASP A 251 48.23 10.83 -0.31
N GLU A 252 49.43 10.31 -0.06
CA GLU A 252 49.62 8.94 0.45
C GLU A 252 49.25 8.90 1.93
N THR A 253 48.04 8.42 2.25
CA THR A 253 47.71 8.01 3.62
C THR A 253 48.05 6.54 3.82
N GLU A 254 48.96 6.26 4.76
CA GLU A 254 49.29 4.90 5.19
C GLU A 254 48.02 4.17 5.68
N TYR A 255 47.62 3.13 4.95
CA TYR A 255 46.64 2.16 5.44
C TYR A 255 47.34 1.16 6.36
N GLU A 256 47.16 1.32 7.67
CA GLU A 256 47.51 0.26 8.63
C GLU A 256 46.66 -1.00 8.32
N SER A 257 47.34 -2.05 7.89
CA SER A 257 46.73 -3.35 7.61
C SER A 257 46.49 -4.11 8.92
N TYR A 258 45.27 -4.03 9.44
CA TYR A 258 44.82 -4.87 10.56
C TYR A 258 44.49 -6.28 10.04
N SER A 259 45.43 -7.21 10.22
CA SER A 259 45.19 -8.64 10.05
C SER A 259 44.36 -9.16 11.22
N TYR A 260 43.08 -9.46 10.98
CA TYR A 260 42.27 -10.23 11.93
C TYR A 260 42.73 -11.69 11.88
N GLU A 261 43.12 -12.23 13.03
CA GLU A 261 43.30 -13.68 13.18
C GLU A 261 41.90 -14.32 13.24
N GLU A 262 41.68 -15.28 12.35
CA GLU A 262 40.41 -15.98 12.18
C GLU A 262 40.37 -17.16 13.17
N ASP A 263 39.93 -16.89 14.40
CA ASP A 263 39.71 -17.91 15.44
C ASP A 263 38.55 -18.83 15.01
N ALA A 264 38.92 -19.90 14.30
CA ALA A 264 38.00 -20.94 13.87
C ALA A 264 37.78 -21.99 14.97
N ASP A 265 36.81 -21.75 15.85
CA ASP A 265 36.25 -22.74 16.77
C ASP A 265 34.79 -22.40 17.10
N GLU A 266 33.84 -23.16 16.53
CA GLU A 266 32.64 -23.70 17.21
C GLU A 266 31.83 -24.57 16.22
N GLU A 267 31.97 -25.89 16.32
CA GLU A 267 31.09 -26.86 15.66
C GLU A 267 29.78 -27.00 16.45
N ASP A 268 28.73 -26.28 16.06
CA ASP A 268 27.38 -26.48 16.61
C ASP A 268 26.53 -27.43 15.73
N ASP A 269 26.10 -28.54 16.34
CA ASP A 269 25.35 -29.65 15.73
C ASP A 269 23.86 -29.29 15.54
N ASP A 270 23.52 -28.63 14.43
CA ASP A 270 22.13 -28.28 14.08
C ASP A 270 21.45 -29.32 13.15
N THR A 271 21.75 -30.61 13.34
CA THR A 271 21.28 -31.69 12.45
C THR A 271 19.90 -32.30 12.79
N ASN A 272 18.89 -31.51 13.22
CA ASN A 272 17.57 -32.12 13.52
C ASN A 272 16.26 -31.28 13.42
N LYS A 273 16.21 -30.16 12.68
CA LYS A 273 14.94 -29.39 12.51
C LYS A 273 14.26 -29.50 11.13
N GLU A 274 14.88 -30.15 10.14
CA GLU A 274 14.44 -30.06 8.74
C GLU A 274 13.41 -31.13 8.27
N ASP A 275 12.89 -31.98 9.16
CA ASP A 275 12.18 -33.22 8.76
C ASP A 275 10.65 -33.20 8.92
N ASP A 276 10.06 -32.32 9.75
CA ASP A 276 8.61 -32.39 10.02
C ASP A 276 7.73 -31.84 8.88
N SER A 277 8.24 -30.87 8.11
CA SER A 277 7.61 -30.45 6.84
C SER A 277 7.63 -31.60 5.81
N LYS A 278 8.76 -32.30 5.67
CA LYS A 278 8.94 -33.44 4.75
C LYS A 278 8.07 -34.64 5.17
N LYS A 279 7.93 -34.92 6.47
CA LYS A 279 6.96 -35.91 6.99
C LYS A 279 5.51 -35.54 6.64
N THR A 280 5.12 -34.28 6.83
CA THR A 280 3.75 -33.80 6.55
C THR A 280 3.41 -33.92 5.07
N GLN A 281 4.31 -33.50 4.17
CA GLN A 281 4.10 -33.66 2.72
C GLN A 281 3.99 -35.14 2.30
N ARG A 282 4.79 -36.04 2.88
CA ARG A 282 4.70 -37.49 2.62
C ARG A 282 3.34 -38.07 3.01
N ILE A 283 2.77 -37.65 4.14
CA ILE A 283 1.44 -38.11 4.60
C ILE A 283 0.34 -37.66 3.62
N ILE A 284 0.38 -36.40 3.18
CA ILE A 284 -0.58 -35.85 2.21
C ILE A 284 -0.50 -36.60 0.87
N ALA A 285 0.72 -36.84 0.37
CA ALA A 285 0.92 -37.58 -0.88
C ALA A 285 0.33 -39.01 -0.84
N ILE A 286 0.51 -39.72 0.28
CA ILE A 286 -0.06 -41.07 0.48
C ILE A 286 -1.59 -41.03 0.49
N ALA A 287 -2.19 -40.03 1.15
CA ALA A 287 -3.65 -39.87 1.20
C ALA A 287 -4.26 -39.63 -0.19
N VAL A 288 -3.65 -38.77 -1.01
CA VAL A 288 -4.08 -38.51 -2.39
C VAL A 288 -4.02 -39.78 -3.25
N ILE A 289 -2.92 -40.53 -3.17
CA ILE A 289 -2.76 -41.80 -3.90
C ILE A 289 -3.84 -42.82 -3.51
N ALA A 290 -4.16 -42.95 -2.21
CA ALA A 290 -5.21 -43.84 -1.73
C ALA A 290 -6.60 -43.49 -2.29
N VAL A 291 -6.95 -42.19 -2.32
CA VAL A 291 -8.22 -41.70 -2.91
C VAL A 291 -8.28 -41.99 -4.42
N CYS A 292 -7.19 -41.77 -5.15
CA CYS A 292 -7.11 -42.11 -6.58
C CYS A 292 -7.32 -43.61 -6.85
N ILE A 293 -6.71 -44.48 -6.05
CA ILE A 293 -6.87 -45.95 -6.18
C ILE A 293 -8.33 -46.36 -5.94
N ILE A 294 -8.97 -45.82 -4.89
CA ILE A 294 -10.39 -46.09 -4.59
C ILE A 294 -11.29 -45.65 -5.75
N ALA A 295 -11.06 -44.46 -6.31
CA ALA A 295 -11.82 -43.96 -7.46
C ALA A 295 -11.68 -44.87 -8.70
N VAL A 296 -10.47 -45.37 -8.99
CA VAL A 296 -10.22 -46.33 -10.08
C VAL A 296 -10.94 -47.65 -9.84
N ILE A 297 -10.93 -48.19 -8.61
CA ILE A 297 -11.65 -49.42 -8.27
C ILE A 297 -13.16 -49.26 -8.48
N ILE A 298 -13.76 -48.14 -8.06
CA ILE A 298 -15.18 -47.83 -8.29
C ILE A 298 -15.48 -47.77 -9.80
N LEU A 299 -14.60 -47.15 -10.59
CA LEU A 299 -14.71 -47.08 -12.05
C LEU A 299 -14.63 -48.45 -12.74
N LEU A 300 -13.81 -49.37 -12.22
CA LEU A 300 -13.70 -50.74 -12.73
C LEU A 300 -14.90 -51.61 -12.34
N LEU A 301 -15.44 -51.44 -11.12
CA LEU A 301 -16.63 -52.15 -10.65
C LEU A 301 -17.90 -51.70 -11.38
N THR A 302 -18.04 -50.42 -11.66
CA THR A 302 -19.19 -49.86 -12.41
C THR A 302 -19.18 -50.22 -13.89
N ARG A 303 -18.02 -50.56 -14.49
CA ARG A 303 -17.90 -51.05 -15.88
C ARG A 303 -18.21 -52.55 -16.07
N LYS A 304 -18.41 -53.32 -14.99
CA LYS A 304 -18.73 -54.76 -15.05
C LYS A 304 -20.23 -55.08 -14.90
N LYS A 305 -21.10 -54.07 -14.98
CA LYS A 305 -22.57 -54.20 -15.04
C LYS A 305 -23.08 -53.57 -16.33
#